data_AF-A0A955Y7P7-F1
#
_entry.id   AF-A0A955Y7P7-F1
#
_cell.length_a   1.000
_cell.length_b   1.000
_cell.length_c   1.000
_cell.angle_alpha   90.00
_cell.angle_beta   90.00
_cell.angle_gamma   90.00
#
_symmetry.space_group_name_H-M   'P 1'
#
loop_
_entity.id
_entity.type
_entity.pdbx_description
1 polymer ?
#
loop_
_entity_poly.entity_id
_entity_poly.type
_entity_poly.pdbx_seq_one_letter_code
_entity_poly.pdbx_strand_id
1 'polypeptide(L)'
;MLPRWIFALPESQLRMVLLHEEQHVRARDTLLLAAALALVLLTAWNPITWLTLRGLRMAVEVDCDRRVLRVAPDRRTYGESLLSVAARSRGPGLGLAAFTERSLSLETRILAMTHRATRTGGTKGAALILLGFLLTAQACGIDRPLLPETGSDAGAANDAVPEPSPPIQRVPNAPEPGSEPSPTYEDVADEPSFTPFTVAPSILNREEVVRTMAASYPPLLREAGVGGTVRVYFLIDETGVVRDRRIDQSSGHAALDQAALNVAGV
;
A
#
# COMPACT_ATOMS: atom_id res chain seq x y z
N MET A 1 -18.31 24.39 -13.20
CA MET A 1 -19.73 24.74 -12.96
C MET A 1 -20.00 24.53 -11.48
N LEU A 2 -20.23 25.61 -10.72
CA LEU A 2 -20.48 25.51 -9.28
C LEU A 2 -21.99 25.34 -9.02
N PRO A 3 -22.39 24.42 -8.14
CA PRO A 3 -23.79 24.25 -7.81
C PRO A 3 -24.32 25.45 -7.02
N ARG A 4 -25.59 25.83 -7.23
CA ARG A 4 -26.17 27.05 -6.65
C ARG A 4 -26.12 27.08 -5.11
N TRP A 5 -26.16 25.92 -4.45
CA TRP A 5 -26.08 25.83 -2.98
C TRP A 5 -24.72 26.25 -2.41
N ILE A 6 -23.66 26.30 -3.23
CA ILE A 6 -22.32 26.66 -2.73
C ILE A 6 -22.24 28.11 -2.27
N PHE A 7 -23.05 28.98 -2.88
CA PHE A 7 -23.14 30.40 -2.52
C PHE A 7 -23.84 30.62 -1.17
N ALA A 8 -24.45 29.58 -0.58
CA ALA A 8 -25.01 29.63 0.77
C ALA A 8 -23.98 29.29 1.87
N LEU A 9 -22.74 28.96 1.50
CA LEU A 9 -21.66 28.73 2.47
C LEU A 9 -21.21 30.07 3.09
N PRO A 10 -20.70 30.05 4.33
CA PRO A 10 -20.01 31.20 4.91
C PRO A 10 -18.90 31.71 3.98
N GLU A 11 -18.70 33.03 3.91
CA GLU A 11 -17.75 33.65 2.97
C GLU A 11 -16.33 33.07 3.09
N SER A 12 -15.89 32.77 4.32
CA SER A 12 -14.59 32.13 4.58
C SER A 12 -14.49 30.73 3.95
N GLN A 13 -15.54 29.92 4.01
CA GLN A 13 -15.58 28.60 3.39
C GLN A 13 -15.71 28.68 1.87
N LEU A 14 -16.55 29.59 1.37
CA LEU A 14 -16.68 29.82 -0.08
C LEU A 14 -15.34 30.24 -0.68
N ARG A 15 -14.60 31.14 -0.03
CA ARG A 15 -13.26 31.54 -0.45
C ARG A 15 -12.29 30.36 -0.52
N MET A 16 -12.34 29.44 0.45
CA MET A 16 -11.52 28.23 0.42
C MET A 16 -11.86 27.31 -0.75
N VAL A 17 -13.15 27.14 -1.05
CA VAL A 17 -13.59 26.34 -2.21
C VAL A 17 -13.16 26.99 -3.52
N LEU A 18 -13.34 28.30 -3.67
CA LEU A 18 -12.92 29.01 -4.88
C LEU A 18 -11.40 28.93 -5.09
N LEU A 19 -10.63 29.07 -4.01
CA LEU A 19 -9.17 28.90 -4.06
C LEU A 19 -8.79 27.48 -4.49
N HIS A 20 -9.51 26.45 -4.02
CA HIS A 20 -9.31 25.07 -4.45
C HIS A 20 -9.54 24.89 -5.95
N GLU A 21 -10.66 25.39 -6.47
CA GLU A 21 -10.96 25.34 -7.91
C GLU A 21 -9.91 26.11 -8.74
N GLU A 22 -9.46 27.26 -8.26
CA GLU A 22 -8.39 28.02 -8.90
C GLU A 22 -7.09 27.21 -8.98
N GLN A 23 -6.74 26.48 -7.92
CA GLN A 23 -5.56 25.61 -7.92
C GLN A 23 -5.67 24.46 -8.92
N HIS A 24 -6.85 23.91 -9.17
CA HIS A 24 -7.05 22.91 -10.22
C HIS A 24 -6.83 23.50 -11.62
N VAL A 25 -7.39 24.67 -11.89
CA VAL A 25 -7.24 25.36 -13.18
C VAL A 25 -5.78 25.74 -13.41
N ARG A 26 -5.12 26.32 -12.40
CA ARG A 26 -3.72 26.75 -12.49
C ARG A 26 -2.76 25.58 -12.73
N ALA A 27 -3.00 24.42 -12.12
CA ALA A 27 -2.19 23.22 -12.29
C ALA A 27 -2.56 22.41 -13.54
N ARG A 28 -3.67 22.74 -14.21
CA ARG A 28 -4.22 21.99 -15.36
C ARG A 28 -4.58 20.54 -15.01
N ASP A 29 -5.06 20.32 -13.79
CA ASP A 29 -5.40 18.98 -13.30
C ASP A 29 -6.49 18.32 -14.17
N THR A 30 -7.43 19.11 -14.69
CA THR A 30 -8.47 18.62 -15.61
C THR A 30 -7.87 18.05 -16.91
N LEU A 31 -6.81 18.66 -17.44
CA LEU A 31 -6.10 18.16 -18.62
C LEU A 31 -5.40 16.83 -18.31
N LEU A 32 -4.72 16.75 -17.16
CA LEU A 32 -4.04 15.55 -16.70
C LEU A 32 -5.02 14.37 -16.54
N LEU A 33 -6.16 14.60 -15.91
CA LEU A 33 -7.20 13.58 -15.74
C LEU A 33 -7.87 13.21 -17.06
N ALA A 34 -8.03 14.17 -17.99
CA ALA A 34 -8.55 13.88 -19.33
C ALA A 34 -7.57 13.00 -20.14
N ALA A 35 -6.27 13.29 -20.08
CA ALA A 35 -5.25 12.47 -20.72
C ALA A 35 -5.19 11.05 -20.12
N ALA A 36 -5.27 10.93 -18.80
CA ALA A 36 -5.33 9.62 -18.14
C ALA A 36 -6.60 8.84 -18.50
N LEU A 37 -7.75 9.52 -18.61
CA LEU A 37 -8.99 8.91 -19.07
C LEU A 37 -8.88 8.45 -20.54
N ALA A 38 -8.28 9.25 -21.42
CA ALA A 38 -8.03 8.85 -22.80
C ALA A 38 -7.17 7.57 -22.87
N LEU A 39 -6.13 7.47 -22.04
CA LEU A 39 -5.32 6.25 -21.94
C LEU A 39 -6.15 5.04 -21.46
N VAL A 40 -7.01 5.22 -20.45
CA VAL A 40 -7.92 4.16 -19.98
C VAL A 40 -8.87 3.71 -21.09
N LEU A 41 -9.35 4.62 -21.95
CA LEU A 41 -10.20 4.24 -23.08
C LEU A 41 -9.44 3.40 -24.12
N LEU A 42 -8.16 3.69 -24.36
CA LEU A 42 -7.30 2.89 -25.24
C LEU A 42 -7.01 1.49 -24.67
N THR A 43 -6.98 1.37 -23.35
CA THR A 43 -6.70 0.12 -22.63
C THR A 43 -7.90 -0.34 -21.81
N ALA A 44 -9.11 -0.17 -22.33
CA ALA A 44 -10.35 -0.34 -21.55
C ALA A 44 -10.50 -1.75 -20.94
N TRP A 45 -9.91 -2.78 -21.57
CA TRP A 45 -9.89 -4.16 -21.09
C TRP A 45 -8.95 -4.39 -19.90
N ASN A 46 -8.05 -3.46 -19.59
CA ASN A 46 -7.06 -3.62 -18.53
C ASN A 46 -7.57 -3.03 -17.20
N PRO A 47 -7.97 -3.86 -16.21
CA PRO A 47 -8.49 -3.38 -14.93
C PRO A 47 -7.47 -2.58 -14.12
N ILE A 48 -6.17 -2.80 -14.33
CA ILE A 48 -5.10 -2.04 -13.64
C ILE A 48 -5.19 -0.57 -14.03
N THR A 49 -5.50 -0.26 -15.29
CA THR A 49 -5.57 1.15 -15.74
C THR A 49 -6.71 1.91 -15.06
N TRP A 50 -7.84 1.25 -14.82
CA TRP A 50 -8.93 1.80 -14.01
C TRP A 50 -8.52 2.06 -12.56
N LEU A 51 -7.78 1.13 -11.94
CA LEU A 51 -7.25 1.32 -10.58
C LEU A 51 -6.24 2.49 -10.53
N THR A 52 -5.36 2.61 -11.53
CA THR A 52 -4.41 3.72 -11.62
C THR A 52 -5.12 5.06 -11.79
N LEU A 53 -6.22 5.12 -12.57
CA LEU A 53 -7.02 6.34 -12.72
C LEU A 53 -7.69 6.73 -11.40
N ARG A 54 -8.20 5.75 -10.63
CA ARG A 54 -8.75 5.99 -9.29
C ARG A 54 -7.67 6.53 -8.33
N GLY A 55 -6.47 5.95 -8.35
CA GLY A 55 -5.33 6.41 -7.56
C GLY A 55 -4.85 7.80 -7.98
N LEU A 56 -4.79 8.09 -9.28
CA LEU A 56 -4.40 9.39 -9.82
C LEU A 56 -5.37 10.49 -9.42
N ARG A 57 -6.69 10.25 -9.56
CA ARG A 57 -7.71 11.21 -9.10
C ARG A 57 -7.50 11.58 -7.64
N MET A 58 -7.26 10.59 -6.79
CA MET A 58 -6.99 10.82 -5.38
C MET A 58 -5.69 11.60 -5.14
N ALA A 59 -4.62 11.26 -5.85
CA ALA A 59 -3.34 11.97 -5.73
C ALA A 59 -3.44 13.44 -6.16
N VAL A 60 -4.23 13.74 -7.21
CA VAL A 60 -4.51 15.09 -7.69
C VAL A 60 -5.24 15.91 -6.62
N GLU A 61 -6.27 15.37 -5.98
CA GLU A 61 -6.99 16.04 -4.89
C GLU A 61 -6.07 16.38 -3.71
N VAL A 62 -5.25 15.42 -3.28
CA VAL A 62 -4.31 15.62 -2.16
C VAL A 62 -3.21 16.62 -2.52
N ASP A 63 -2.70 16.60 -3.77
CA ASP A 63 -1.75 17.62 -4.21
C ASP A 63 -2.41 19.00 -4.23
N CYS A 64 -3.62 19.13 -4.78
CA CYS A 64 -4.39 20.36 -4.78
C CYS A 64 -4.59 20.91 -3.36
N ASP A 65 -5.02 20.06 -2.42
CA ASP A 65 -5.16 20.37 -0.99
C ASP A 65 -3.85 20.94 -0.40
N ARG A 66 -2.69 20.38 -0.75
CA ARG A 66 -1.38 20.92 -0.35
C ARG A 66 -1.09 22.27 -0.99
N ARG A 67 -1.44 22.48 -2.26
CA ARG A 67 -1.26 23.78 -2.93
C ARG A 67 -2.12 24.85 -2.29
N VAL A 68 -3.36 24.55 -1.94
CA VAL A 68 -4.25 25.46 -1.21
C VAL A 68 -3.65 25.85 0.14
N LEU A 69 -3.23 24.87 0.95
CA LEU A 69 -2.64 25.16 2.28
C LEU A 69 -1.31 25.90 2.24
N ARG A 70 -0.58 25.89 1.11
CA ARG A 70 0.60 26.74 0.93
C ARG A 70 0.24 28.22 0.74
N VAL A 71 -0.92 28.51 0.17
CA VAL A 71 -1.41 29.88 -0.07
C VAL A 71 -2.21 30.39 1.12
N ALA A 72 -3.09 29.56 1.67
CA ALA A 72 -3.95 29.86 2.80
C ALA A 72 -3.76 28.79 3.91
N PRO A 73 -2.88 29.02 4.90
CA PRO A 73 -2.48 28.00 5.88
C PRO A 73 -3.54 27.66 6.95
N ASP A 74 -4.78 28.11 6.78
CA ASP A 74 -5.89 27.81 7.68
C ASP A 74 -6.51 26.44 7.39
N ARG A 75 -5.96 25.42 8.05
CA ARG A 75 -6.42 24.02 7.94
C ARG A 75 -7.84 23.82 8.46
N ARG A 76 -8.25 24.56 9.50
CA ARG A 76 -9.53 24.33 10.18
C ARG A 76 -10.68 24.79 9.29
N THR A 77 -10.63 26.02 8.82
CA THR A 77 -11.66 26.56 7.91
C THR A 77 -11.66 25.82 6.58
N TYR A 78 -10.49 25.38 6.09
CA TYR A 78 -10.44 24.52 4.91
C TYR A 78 -11.14 23.17 5.14
N GLY A 79 -10.81 22.46 6.21
CA GLY A 79 -11.43 21.18 6.55
C GLY A 79 -12.95 21.29 6.73
N GLU A 80 -13.42 22.35 7.39
CA GLU A 80 -14.86 22.64 7.50
C GLU A 80 -15.51 22.84 6.13
N SER A 81 -14.84 23.52 5.19
CA SER A 81 -15.34 23.69 3.82
C SER A 81 -15.42 22.36 3.06
N LEU A 82 -14.43 21.46 3.22
CA LEU A 82 -14.47 20.12 2.62
C LEU A 82 -15.61 19.28 3.18
N LEU A 83 -15.82 19.31 4.50
CA LEU A 83 -16.92 18.61 5.16
C LEU A 83 -18.28 19.16 4.72
N SER A 84 -18.42 20.49 4.60
CA SER A 84 -19.67 21.13 4.20
C SER A 84 -20.04 20.82 2.75
N VAL A 85 -19.05 20.75 1.86
CA VAL A 85 -19.20 20.31 0.47
C VAL A 85 -19.52 18.83 0.39
N ALA A 86 -18.79 17.98 1.11
CA ALA A 86 -19.00 16.53 1.07
C ALA A 86 -20.36 16.11 1.64
N ALA A 87 -20.83 16.76 2.70
CA ALA A 87 -22.15 16.51 3.28
C ALA A 87 -23.29 16.82 2.30
N ARG A 88 -23.16 17.90 1.51
CA ARG A 88 -24.16 18.35 0.53
C ARG A 88 -24.05 17.68 -0.84
N SER A 89 -22.90 17.06 -1.12
CA SER A 89 -22.67 16.29 -2.35
C SER A 89 -23.23 14.85 -2.28
N ARG A 90 -23.91 14.48 -1.18
CA ARG A 90 -24.60 13.20 -1.01
C ARG A 90 -25.95 13.25 -1.73
N GLY A 91 -25.95 12.96 -3.04
CA GLY A 91 -27.18 12.84 -3.82
C GLY A 91 -27.91 11.50 -3.53
N PRO A 92 -29.26 11.48 -3.53
CA PRO A 92 -30.02 10.25 -3.49
C PRO A 92 -29.77 9.47 -4.79
N GLY A 93 -29.21 8.27 -4.71
CA GLY A 93 -28.97 7.40 -5.88
C GLY A 93 -27.53 6.96 -6.10
N LEU A 94 -26.56 7.37 -5.27
CA LEU A 94 -25.21 6.81 -5.33
C LEU A 94 -25.20 5.43 -4.67
N GLY A 95 -24.85 4.39 -5.44
CA GLY A 95 -24.70 3.03 -4.93
C GLY A 95 -23.60 2.91 -3.86
N LEU A 96 -23.62 1.81 -3.09
CA LEU A 96 -22.71 1.57 -1.96
C LEU A 96 -21.22 1.79 -2.32
N ALA A 97 -20.81 1.37 -3.52
CA ALA A 97 -19.44 1.56 -4.01
C ALA A 97 -19.06 3.04 -4.22
N ALA A 98 -19.96 3.86 -4.77
CA ALA A 98 -19.71 5.28 -4.97
C ALA A 98 -19.72 6.05 -3.63
N PHE A 99 -20.47 5.55 -2.64
CA PHE A 99 -20.45 6.07 -1.28
C PHE A 99 -19.10 5.79 -0.60
N THR A 100 -18.63 4.53 -0.61
CA THR A 100 -17.35 4.16 0.04
C THR A 100 -16.17 4.84 -0.63
N GLU A 101 -16.17 4.99 -1.95
CA GLU A 101 -15.14 5.75 -2.66
C GLU A 101 -15.05 7.21 -2.22
N ARG A 102 -16.20 7.87 -2.08
CA ARG A 102 -16.25 9.29 -1.72
C ARG A 102 -15.92 9.53 -0.24
N SER A 103 -16.34 8.64 0.66
CA SER A 103 -15.99 8.73 2.09
C SER A 103 -14.50 8.49 2.32
N LEU A 104 -13.93 7.46 1.69
CA LEU A 104 -12.49 7.15 1.79
C LEU A 104 -11.62 8.28 1.21
N SER A 105 -12.07 8.91 0.12
CA SER A 105 -11.39 10.07 -0.46
C SER A 105 -11.37 11.26 0.51
N LEU A 106 -12.51 11.59 1.13
CA LEU A 106 -12.56 12.69 2.09
C LEU A 106 -11.69 12.42 3.32
N GLU A 107 -11.81 11.23 3.91
CA GLU A 107 -11.00 10.82 5.07
C GLU A 107 -9.50 10.94 4.77
N THR A 108 -9.06 10.39 3.64
CA THR A 108 -7.66 10.42 3.26
C THR A 108 -7.17 11.86 3.02
N ARG A 109 -8.00 12.75 2.46
CA ARG A 109 -7.66 14.17 2.30
C ARG A 109 -7.49 14.86 3.66
N ILE A 110 -8.43 14.67 4.59
CA ILE A 110 -8.34 15.23 5.94
C ILE A 110 -7.08 14.71 6.67
N LEU A 111 -6.84 13.40 6.63
CA LEU A 111 -5.64 12.80 7.23
C LEU A 111 -4.34 13.31 6.61
N ALA A 112 -4.31 13.50 5.28
CA ALA A 112 -3.14 14.03 4.59
C ALA A 112 -2.82 15.49 4.93
N MET A 113 -3.79 16.23 5.49
CA MET A 113 -3.62 17.62 5.92
C MET A 113 -3.25 17.74 7.40
N THR A 114 -3.66 16.78 8.24
CA THR A 114 -3.35 16.71 9.66
C THR A 114 -1.97 16.11 9.92
N HIS A 115 -1.60 15.05 9.19
CA HIS A 115 -0.29 14.42 9.30
C HIS A 115 0.70 15.03 8.30
N ARG A 116 1.87 15.45 8.79
CA ARG A 116 2.98 15.83 7.90
C ARG A 116 3.53 14.56 7.25
N ALA A 117 3.17 14.30 5.99
CA ALA A 117 3.83 13.29 5.19
C ALA A 117 5.30 13.67 4.97
N THR A 118 6.22 12.79 5.37
CA THR A 118 7.65 12.91 5.04
C THR A 118 7.84 12.60 3.54
N ARG A 119 8.60 13.45 2.85
CA ARG A 119 8.79 13.38 1.40
C ARG A 119 9.92 12.41 1.06
N THR A 120 9.63 11.13 0.93
CA THR A 120 10.63 10.10 0.55
C THR A 120 10.06 9.12 -0.49
N GLY A 121 9.95 9.51 -1.77
CA GLY A 121 9.53 8.50 -2.77
C GLY A 121 9.36 8.89 -4.24
N GLY A 122 9.43 10.17 -4.61
CA GLY A 122 9.10 10.63 -5.98
C GLY A 122 9.93 9.99 -7.11
N THR A 123 11.12 9.48 -6.82
CA THR A 123 12.00 8.83 -7.80
C THR A 123 11.60 7.38 -8.12
N LYS A 124 10.90 6.68 -7.22
CA LYS A 124 10.57 5.25 -7.39
C LYS A 124 9.38 5.02 -8.34
N GLY A 125 8.47 5.99 -8.46
CA GLY A 125 7.27 5.88 -9.31
C GLY A 125 7.54 6.04 -10.81
N ALA A 126 8.50 6.88 -11.19
CA ALA A 126 8.83 7.13 -12.60
C ALA A 126 9.44 5.90 -13.30
N ALA A 127 10.25 5.12 -12.57
CA ALA A 127 10.89 3.90 -13.09
C ALA A 127 9.87 2.80 -13.43
N LEU A 128 8.79 2.66 -12.65
CA LEU A 128 7.76 1.64 -12.88
C LEU A 128 6.88 1.96 -14.10
N ILE A 129 6.60 3.24 -14.36
CA ILE A 129 5.83 3.68 -15.53
C ILE A 129 6.64 3.45 -16.82
N LEU A 130 7.95 3.74 -16.79
CA LEU A 130 8.84 3.54 -17.93
C LEU A 130 9.00 2.04 -18.26
N LEU A 131 9.10 1.19 -17.23
CA LEU A 131 9.16 -0.27 -17.38
C LEU A 131 7.85 -0.84 -17.95
N GLY A 132 6.70 -0.32 -17.52
CA GLY A 132 5.39 -0.72 -18.06
C GLY A 132 5.23 -0.39 -19.55
N PHE A 133 5.69 0.79 -19.97
CA PHE A 133 5.63 1.21 -21.38
C PHE A 133 6.60 0.41 -22.27
N LEU A 134 7.77 0.03 -21.73
CA LEU A 134 8.76 -0.79 -22.44
C LEU A 134 8.27 -2.22 -22.66
N LEU A 135 7.52 -2.79 -21.71
CA LEU A 135 6.96 -4.14 -21.82
C LEU A 135 5.81 -4.22 -22.84
N THR A 136 5.02 -3.16 -23.03
CA THR A 136 3.95 -3.13 -24.04
C THR A 136 4.48 -2.96 -25.47
N ALA A 137 5.68 -2.40 -25.64
CA ALA A 137 6.31 -2.25 -26.96
C ALA A 137 6.82 -3.58 -27.54
N GLN A 138 7.22 -4.53 -26.69
CA GLN A 138 7.81 -5.82 -27.10
C GLN A 138 6.78 -6.87 -27.57
N ALA A 139 5.47 -6.61 -27.43
CA ALA A 139 4.41 -7.53 -27.83
C ALA A 139 3.93 -7.36 -29.29
N CYS A 140 4.46 -6.38 -30.04
CA CYS A 140 4.14 -6.18 -31.48
C CYS A 140 5.17 -6.80 -32.44
N GLY A 141 6.21 -7.48 -31.92
CA GLY A 141 7.31 -8.02 -32.71
C GLY A 141 7.44 -9.55 -32.65
N ILE A 142 6.35 -10.31 -32.79
CA ILE A 142 6.46 -11.75 -33.05
C ILE A 142 6.21 -11.97 -34.53
N ASP A 143 7.32 -12.03 -35.26
CA ASP A 143 7.39 -12.53 -36.63
C ASP A 143 6.78 -13.94 -36.69
N ARG A 144 5.89 -14.12 -37.67
CA ARG A 144 5.22 -15.38 -37.97
C ARG A 144 6.20 -16.28 -38.73
N PRO A 145 6.66 -17.44 -38.20
CA PRO A 145 7.42 -18.37 -39.02
C PRO A 145 6.44 -19.18 -39.86
N LEU A 146 6.57 -19.01 -41.17
CA LEU A 146 5.98 -19.84 -42.21
C LEU A 146 6.65 -21.23 -42.13
N LEU A 147 5.87 -22.30 -42.00
CA LEU A 147 6.27 -23.63 -42.51
C LEU A 147 5.69 -23.77 -43.93
N PRO A 148 6.15 -24.69 -44.80
CA PRO A 148 7.32 -25.59 -44.77
C PRO A 148 8.18 -25.47 -46.06
N GLU A 149 9.32 -26.16 -46.16
CA GLU A 149 9.75 -26.80 -47.43
C GLU A 149 10.70 -27.96 -47.10
N THR A 150 10.44 -29.07 -47.77
CA THR A 150 11.05 -30.39 -47.68
C THR A 150 12.17 -30.57 -48.71
N GLY A 151 13.23 -31.32 -48.35
CA GLY A 151 13.87 -32.26 -49.28
C GLY A 151 15.28 -31.98 -49.78
N SER A 152 16.01 -33.10 -49.98
CA SER A 152 17.30 -33.31 -50.67
C SER A 152 18.59 -32.90 -49.95
N ASP A 153 19.59 -33.76 -49.71
CA ASP A 153 19.89 -35.09 -50.25
C ASP A 153 20.75 -35.93 -49.29
N ALA A 154 20.56 -37.25 -49.39
CA ALA A 154 21.43 -38.33 -48.92
C ALA A 154 22.76 -38.34 -49.71
N GLY A 155 23.86 -38.96 -49.28
CA GLY A 155 24.12 -39.86 -48.16
C GLY A 155 25.56 -40.39 -48.25
N ALA A 156 26.01 -41.07 -47.20
CA ALA A 156 27.04 -42.11 -47.28
C ALA A 156 26.86 -43.01 -46.05
N ALA A 157 26.32 -44.20 -46.31
CA ALA A 157 26.13 -45.28 -45.36
C ALA A 157 27.46 -45.95 -45.02
N ASN A 158 27.59 -46.42 -43.79
CA ASN A 158 28.26 -47.68 -43.49
C ASN A 158 27.53 -48.34 -42.31
N ASP A 159 27.09 -49.56 -42.58
CA ASP A 159 26.30 -50.45 -41.75
C ASP A 159 27.07 -50.99 -40.52
N ALA A 160 26.39 -51.06 -39.37
CA ALA A 160 26.47 -52.16 -38.41
C ALA A 160 25.35 -52.04 -37.36
N VAL A 161 24.61 -53.13 -37.14
CA VAL A 161 23.45 -53.33 -36.25
C VAL A 161 23.78 -54.54 -35.33
N PRO A 162 23.16 -54.80 -34.16
CA PRO A 162 22.58 -53.96 -33.08
C PRO A 162 23.12 -54.28 -31.65
N GLU A 163 22.82 -53.40 -30.67
CA GLU A 163 22.60 -53.56 -29.19
C GLU A 163 23.52 -54.45 -28.30
N PRO A 164 23.64 -54.24 -26.95
CA PRO A 164 22.71 -53.54 -26.04
C PRO A 164 23.34 -52.52 -25.05
N SER A 165 22.47 -51.84 -24.31
CA SER A 165 22.76 -50.83 -23.27
C SER A 165 23.67 -51.29 -22.12
N PRO A 166 24.51 -50.40 -21.54
CA PRO A 166 25.04 -50.54 -20.18
C PRO A 166 24.46 -49.47 -19.22
N PRO A 167 24.67 -49.63 -17.89
CA PRO A 167 23.63 -49.43 -16.89
C PRO A 167 23.66 -48.06 -16.20
N ILE A 168 22.51 -47.73 -15.57
CA ILE A 168 22.33 -46.63 -14.62
C ILE A 168 23.38 -46.73 -13.50
N GLN A 169 24.29 -45.75 -13.44
CA GLN A 169 25.15 -45.54 -12.29
C GLN A 169 24.33 -44.94 -11.14
N ARG A 170 24.20 -45.72 -10.07
CA ARG A 170 23.69 -45.33 -8.77
C ARG A 170 24.77 -44.52 -8.06
N VAL A 171 24.58 -43.21 -7.93
CA VAL A 171 25.44 -42.40 -7.06
C VAL A 171 25.10 -42.73 -5.59
N PRO A 172 26.09 -42.96 -4.72
CA PRO A 172 25.89 -43.38 -3.33
C PRO A 172 25.15 -42.38 -2.44
N ASN A 173 24.46 -42.92 -1.44
CA ASN A 173 23.89 -42.21 -0.29
C ASN A 173 24.76 -41.04 0.18
N ALA A 174 24.18 -39.85 0.18
CA ALA A 174 24.66 -38.74 0.99
C ALA A 174 24.25 -38.98 2.46
N PRO A 175 25.08 -38.61 3.46
CA PRO A 175 24.81 -38.88 4.87
C PRO A 175 23.63 -38.04 5.37
N GLU A 176 22.89 -38.58 6.33
CA GLU A 176 21.91 -37.82 7.13
C GLU A 176 22.60 -36.59 7.76
N PRO A 177 21.95 -35.41 7.78
CA PRO A 177 22.47 -34.29 8.55
C PRO A 177 22.35 -34.63 10.03
N GLY A 178 23.51 -34.92 10.62
CA GLY A 178 23.69 -35.03 12.05
C GLY A 178 23.26 -33.73 12.75
N SER A 179 22.70 -33.94 13.94
CA SER A 179 22.47 -32.95 14.98
C SER A 179 23.63 -31.96 15.12
N GLU A 180 23.43 -30.73 14.65
CA GLU A 180 24.24 -29.59 15.08
C GLU A 180 23.85 -29.21 16.52
N PRO A 181 24.83 -28.95 17.41
CA PRO A 181 24.54 -28.56 18.79
C PRO A 181 23.90 -27.18 18.84
N SER A 182 22.87 -27.05 19.68
CA SER A 182 22.20 -25.78 20.03
C SER A 182 23.23 -24.72 20.41
N PRO A 183 23.09 -23.46 19.95
CA PRO A 183 23.94 -22.40 20.45
C PRO A 183 23.62 -22.20 21.94
N THR A 184 24.66 -22.30 22.76
CA THR A 184 24.65 -21.85 24.14
C THR A 184 24.25 -20.37 24.15
N TYR A 185 23.14 -20.06 24.80
CA TYR A 185 22.68 -18.69 25.02
C TYR A 185 23.62 -18.02 26.04
N GLU A 186 24.73 -17.45 25.57
CA GLU A 186 25.47 -16.45 26.33
C GLU A 186 24.72 -15.11 26.22
N ASP A 187 24.16 -14.72 27.36
CA ASP A 187 23.87 -13.37 27.85
C ASP A 187 23.72 -12.28 26.77
N VAL A 188 22.48 -12.10 26.30
CA VAL A 188 22.15 -11.07 25.31
C VAL A 188 21.95 -9.73 26.01
N ALA A 189 22.85 -8.80 25.66
CA ALA A 189 22.84 -7.40 26.06
C ALA A 189 21.47 -6.70 25.96
N ASP A 190 21.28 -5.71 26.82
CA ASP A 190 20.07 -4.90 27.09
C ASP A 190 19.41 -4.18 25.88
N GLU A 191 19.88 -4.33 24.65
CA GLU A 191 19.42 -3.57 23.48
C GLU A 191 18.80 -4.45 22.37
N PRO A 192 17.75 -3.98 21.67
CA PRO A 192 17.11 -4.75 20.61
C PRO A 192 18.04 -4.87 19.41
N SER A 193 18.60 -6.07 19.19
CA SER A 193 19.35 -6.38 17.98
C SER A 193 18.40 -6.83 16.85
N PHE A 194 18.67 -6.35 15.64
CA PHE A 194 17.92 -6.74 14.45
C PHE A 194 18.27 -8.19 14.07
N THR A 195 17.29 -9.10 14.19
CA THR A 195 17.40 -10.46 13.67
C THR A 195 16.96 -10.49 12.20
N PRO A 196 17.88 -10.78 11.26
CA PRO A 196 17.51 -10.90 9.85
C PRO A 196 16.54 -12.06 9.66
N PHE A 197 15.45 -11.81 8.92
CA PHE A 197 14.43 -12.80 8.61
C PHE A 197 14.26 -12.95 7.10
N THR A 198 14.04 -14.17 6.63
CA THR A 198 13.70 -14.46 5.22
C THR A 198 12.18 -14.40 4.99
N VAL A 199 11.38 -14.57 6.04
CA VAL A 199 9.92 -14.42 6.06
C VAL A 199 9.56 -13.51 7.23
N ALA A 200 8.78 -12.46 6.96
CA ALA A 200 8.36 -11.54 8.02
C ALA A 200 7.48 -12.27 9.05
N PRO A 201 7.75 -12.12 10.36
CA PRO A 201 6.91 -12.73 11.38
C PRO A 201 5.50 -12.12 11.34
N SER A 202 4.49 -12.98 11.36
CA SER A 202 3.07 -12.58 11.38
C SER A 202 2.39 -13.01 12.66
N ILE A 203 1.59 -12.12 13.25
CA ILE A 203 0.75 -12.45 14.41
C ILE A 203 -0.32 -13.45 13.99
N LEU A 204 -0.35 -14.61 14.65
CA LEU A 204 -1.32 -15.68 14.38
C LEU A 204 -2.65 -15.46 15.12
N ASN A 205 -2.62 -14.91 16.34
CA ASN A 205 -3.77 -14.67 17.22
C ASN A 205 -4.40 -13.26 17.03
N ARG A 206 -4.49 -12.78 15.79
CA ARG A 206 -4.91 -11.38 15.49
C ARG A 206 -6.28 -11.01 16.09
N GLU A 207 -7.26 -11.89 16.02
CA GLU A 207 -8.62 -11.61 16.51
C GLU A 207 -8.65 -11.43 18.03
N GLU A 208 -7.86 -12.23 18.74
CA GLU A 208 -7.75 -12.18 20.20
C GLU A 208 -7.02 -10.90 20.64
N VAL A 209 -5.94 -10.56 19.95
CA VAL A 209 -5.21 -9.30 20.17
C VAL A 209 -6.13 -8.09 19.98
N VAL A 210 -6.95 -8.05 18.90
CA VAL A 210 -7.89 -6.95 18.66
C VAL A 210 -8.96 -6.88 19.75
N ARG A 211 -9.50 -8.02 20.17
CA ARG A 211 -10.50 -8.10 21.24
C ARG A 211 -9.93 -7.59 22.56
N THR A 212 -8.75 -8.04 22.94
CA THR A 212 -8.10 -7.60 24.17
C THR A 212 -7.69 -6.14 24.08
N MET A 213 -7.25 -5.65 22.92
CA MET A 213 -6.97 -4.23 22.71
C MET A 213 -8.21 -3.35 22.90
N ALA A 214 -9.38 -3.79 22.43
CA ALA A 214 -10.63 -3.08 22.67
C ALA A 214 -11.07 -3.13 24.14
N ALA A 215 -10.84 -4.26 24.82
CA ALA A 215 -11.20 -4.45 26.22
C ALA A 215 -10.27 -3.68 27.19
N SER A 216 -8.97 -3.62 26.89
CA SER A 216 -7.95 -2.94 27.68
C SER A 216 -7.89 -1.43 27.44
N TYR A 217 -8.72 -0.88 26.55
CA TYR A 217 -8.73 0.54 26.24
C TYR A 217 -9.19 1.37 27.45
N PRO A 218 -8.41 2.38 27.92
CA PRO A 218 -8.79 3.19 29.08
C PRO A 218 -10.12 3.94 28.88
N PRO A 219 -11.13 3.76 29.76
CA PRO A 219 -12.46 4.33 29.58
C PRO A 219 -12.46 5.85 29.43
N LEU A 220 -11.66 6.56 30.25
CA LEU A 220 -11.53 8.02 30.21
C LEU A 220 -11.02 8.53 28.85
N LEU A 221 -10.09 7.82 28.23
CA LEU A 221 -9.56 8.20 26.91
C LEU A 221 -10.52 7.82 25.79
N ARG A 222 -11.27 6.73 25.95
CA ARG A 222 -12.30 6.31 25.01
C ARG A 222 -13.44 7.32 24.93
N GLU A 223 -13.92 7.77 26.09
CA GLU A 223 -14.99 8.77 26.19
C GLU A 223 -14.53 10.15 25.70
N ALA A 224 -13.26 10.51 25.93
CA ALA A 224 -12.67 11.74 25.41
C ALA A 224 -12.30 11.68 23.92
N GLY A 225 -12.44 10.53 23.25
CA GLY A 225 -12.06 10.35 21.85
C GLY A 225 -10.55 10.47 21.59
N VAL A 226 -9.72 10.27 22.62
CA VAL A 226 -8.27 10.41 22.56
C VAL A 226 -7.64 9.07 22.19
N GLY A 227 -6.93 9.03 21.07
CA GLY A 227 -6.18 7.87 20.58
C GLY A 227 -4.69 8.15 20.41
N GLY A 228 -3.92 7.09 20.18
CA GLY A 228 -2.47 7.18 19.99
C GLY A 228 -1.88 5.88 19.45
N THR A 229 -0.61 5.93 19.06
CA THR A 229 0.15 4.76 18.61
C THR A 229 1.26 4.46 19.61
N VAL A 230 1.28 3.23 20.12
CA VAL A 230 2.36 2.70 20.97
C VAL A 230 3.13 1.67 20.17
N ARG A 231 4.46 1.75 20.16
CA ARG A 231 5.33 0.71 19.59
C ARG A 231 5.93 -0.09 20.73
N VAL A 232 5.66 -1.40 20.72
CA VAL A 232 6.12 -2.33 21.74
C VAL A 232 7.05 -3.35 21.09
N TYR A 233 8.21 -3.58 21.69
CA TYR A 233 9.05 -4.72 21.39
C TYR A 233 8.75 -5.83 22.38
N PHE A 234 8.68 -7.06 21.88
CA PHE A 234 8.51 -8.25 22.68
C PHE A 234 9.57 -9.27 22.29
N LEU A 235 10.05 -10.01 23.29
CA LEU A 235 10.91 -11.17 23.09
C LEU A 235 10.01 -12.40 23.10
N ILE A 236 9.96 -13.14 21.98
CA ILE A 236 9.20 -14.38 21.85
C ILE A 236 10.17 -15.55 21.78
N ASP A 237 9.89 -16.61 22.54
CA ASP A 237 10.66 -17.84 22.47
C ASP A 237 10.21 -18.76 21.32
N GLU A 238 10.90 -19.89 21.13
CA GLU A 238 10.59 -20.88 20.08
C GLU A 238 9.18 -21.49 20.21
N THR A 239 8.56 -21.38 21.38
CA THR A 239 7.20 -21.89 21.64
C THR A 239 6.10 -20.86 21.36
N GLY A 240 6.48 -19.63 20.99
CA GLY A 240 5.55 -18.53 20.73
C GLY A 240 5.13 -17.76 21.99
N VAL A 241 5.79 -17.98 23.13
CA VAL A 241 5.48 -17.31 24.40
C VAL A 241 6.31 -16.03 24.55
N VAL A 242 5.65 -14.95 24.96
CA VAL A 242 6.28 -13.65 25.24
C VAL A 242 7.03 -13.70 26.57
N ARG A 243 8.36 -13.55 26.52
CA ARG A 243 9.28 -13.58 27.67
C ARG A 243 9.53 -12.20 28.26
N ASP A 244 9.66 -11.19 27.41
CA ASP A 244 9.88 -9.80 27.81
C ASP A 244 9.12 -8.84 26.91
N ARG A 245 8.76 -7.66 27.43
CA ARG A 245 8.03 -6.61 26.73
C ARG A 245 8.52 -5.23 27.15
N ARG A 246 8.85 -4.39 26.17
CA ARG A 246 9.30 -3.02 26.39
C ARG A 246 8.66 -2.05 25.40
N ILE A 247 8.49 -0.81 25.82
CA ILE A 247 8.00 0.25 24.97
C ILE A 247 9.19 0.86 24.22
N ASP A 248 9.15 0.81 22.90
CA ASP A 248 10.09 1.52 22.03
C ASP A 248 9.64 2.96 21.77
N GLN A 249 8.33 3.14 21.57
CA GLN A 249 7.74 4.45 21.32
C GLN A 249 6.43 4.61 22.09
N SER A 250 6.42 5.58 23.00
CA SER A 250 5.23 5.99 23.76
C SER A 250 4.22 6.72 22.88
N SER A 251 2.94 6.56 23.19
CA SER A 251 1.83 7.32 22.61
C SER A 251 1.69 8.75 23.17
N GLY A 252 2.53 9.13 24.14
CA GLY A 252 2.38 10.36 24.93
C GLY A 252 1.32 10.27 26.03
N HIS A 253 0.64 9.12 26.17
CA HIS A 253 -0.36 8.88 27.21
C HIS A 253 -0.02 7.60 27.98
N ALA A 254 0.38 7.75 29.26
CA ALA A 254 0.79 6.61 30.10
C ALA A 254 -0.28 5.51 30.19
N ALA A 255 -1.57 5.87 30.14
CA ALA A 255 -2.66 4.89 30.17
C ALA A 255 -2.76 4.04 28.88
N LEU A 256 -2.45 4.61 27.71
CA LEU A 256 -2.41 3.85 26.44
C LEU A 256 -1.17 2.97 26.38
N ASP A 257 -0.04 3.47 26.88
CA ASP A 257 1.22 2.74 26.99
C ASP A 257 1.07 1.49 27.88
N GLN A 258 0.40 1.63 29.03
CA GLN A 258 0.08 0.51 29.91
C GLN A 258 -0.92 -0.48 29.28
N ALA A 259 -1.95 0.02 28.59
CA ALA A 259 -2.89 -0.82 27.86
C ALA A 259 -2.17 -1.64 26.77
N ALA A 260 -1.23 -1.04 26.04
CA ALA A 260 -0.44 -1.73 25.02
C ALA A 260 0.46 -2.83 25.60
N LEU A 261 1.09 -2.59 26.77
CA LEU A 261 1.86 -3.62 27.46
C LEU A 261 1.00 -4.80 27.91
N ASN A 262 -0.22 -4.56 28.37
CA ASN A 262 -1.16 -5.62 28.77
C ASN A 262 -1.59 -6.49 27.59
N VAL A 263 -1.87 -5.87 26.43
CA VAL A 263 -2.24 -6.57 25.19
C VAL A 263 -1.07 -7.41 24.66
N ALA A 264 0.17 -6.97 24.86
CA ALA A 264 1.36 -7.69 24.42
C ALA A 264 1.58 -9.04 25.13
N GLY A 265 0.77 -9.40 26.14
CA GLY A 265 0.86 -10.68 26.85
C GLY A 265 -0.16 -11.73 26.40
N VAL A 266 -0.86 -11.50 25.29
CA VAL A 266 -1.98 -12.32 24.78
C VAL A 266 -1.57 -13.10 23.55
#